data_AF-A0AAX6FAT7-F1
#
_entry.id   AF-A0AAX6FAT7-F1
#
_cell.length_a   1.000
_cell.length_b   1.000
_cell.length_c   1.000
_cell.angle_alpha   90.00
_cell.angle_beta   90.00
_cell.angle_gamma   90.00
#
_symmetry.space_group_name_H-M   'P 1'
#
loop_
_entity.id
_entity.type
_entity.pdbx_description
1 polymer ?
#
loop_
_entity_poly.entity_id
_entity_poly.type
_entity_poly.pdbx_seq_one_letter_code
_entity_poly.pdbx_strand_id
1 'polypeptide(L)'
;MWTASPFFPTVPLTLTSTPKHHRPTTTTTTTMMSLNAPPPPPPIPGGGGEGGGPLTALTRLLWGRSLPPTPLISAVRSTWSATWHLMMRQLAPSSSGGSYSRPASPYPSAVSEAHLSSPEGLVLYAAHPCPWAHRTLLVRALKGLDLPPVSLVVPDPDTGSWVFPGGRDWATGKRSLREVYGAASGRATVPMLWDRVRGEVACNESYGIIEFFNRLGAPEGEGGAAPPELAPEGSEGEIGRWNGLIYPNVNNGVYRCGFAQSQEAYDVAVNDLFTALDMLESHLSTSRYLCGDVLTLADVCLFTTLIRFDLVYNVLFKCTKKKLLEYPSLHGYTRDIYQIPKVAETCNFEAIMDGYYRTLFPLNPSNIRPVMPSDCEHEHLSQPHNRESLSSIGKHPQLLAT
;
A
#
# COMPACT_ATOMS: atom_id res chain seq x y z
N MET A 1 4.19 10.05 51.28
CA MET A 1 3.52 11.37 51.48
C MET A 1 3.74 12.16 50.20
N TRP A 2 2.85 12.31 49.22
CA TRP A 2 1.42 12.06 49.02
C TRP A 2 1.29 11.66 47.52
N THR A 3 0.98 10.40 47.18
CA THR A 3 -0.31 9.92 46.62
C THR A 3 -1.20 10.97 45.94
N ALA A 4 -1.36 10.89 44.60
CA ALA A 4 -2.66 10.91 43.91
C ALA A 4 -2.52 10.79 42.38
N SER A 5 -3.06 9.70 41.85
CA SER A 5 -3.79 9.56 40.57
C SER A 5 -4.89 8.50 40.86
N PRO A 6 -5.96 8.35 40.07
CA PRO A 6 -6.44 9.13 38.93
C PRO A 6 -7.96 9.45 38.99
N PHE A 7 -8.48 10.35 38.15
CA PHE A 7 -9.92 10.43 37.88
C PHE A 7 -10.17 10.71 36.39
N PHE A 8 -10.62 9.68 35.68
CA PHE A 8 -11.32 9.79 34.40
C PHE A 8 -12.80 10.06 34.68
N PRO A 9 -13.49 10.96 33.95
CA PRO A 9 -14.93 11.09 34.06
C PRO A 9 -15.64 9.96 33.29
N THR A 10 -16.35 9.12 34.03
CA THR A 10 -17.34 8.15 33.55
C THR A 10 -18.60 8.86 33.07
N VAL A 11 -19.04 8.59 31.84
CA VAL A 11 -20.37 8.98 31.34
C VAL A 11 -21.40 7.94 31.80
N PRO A 12 -22.53 8.32 32.41
CA PRO A 12 -23.51 7.36 32.89
C PRO A 12 -24.36 6.77 31.75
N LEU A 13 -24.40 5.44 31.69
CA LEU A 13 -25.39 4.67 30.94
C LEU A 13 -26.73 4.72 31.68
N THR A 14 -27.69 5.50 31.17
CA THR A 14 -29.09 5.40 31.59
C THR A 14 -29.78 4.27 30.84
N LEU A 15 -30.11 3.20 31.58
CA LEU A 15 -31.06 2.16 31.19
C LEU A 15 -32.47 2.76 31.09
N THR A 16 -33.02 2.84 29.88
CA THR A 16 -34.46 3.09 29.67
C THR A 16 -35.15 1.80 29.24
N SER A 17 -36.20 1.47 30.00
CA SER A 17 -37.05 0.30 29.87
C SER A 17 -37.66 0.12 28.48
N THR A 18 -37.71 -1.12 28.02
CA THR A 18 -38.46 -1.57 26.83
C THR A 18 -39.97 -1.47 27.04
N PRO A 19 -40.74 -0.88 26.12
CA PRO A 19 -42.18 -1.10 26.05
C PRO A 19 -42.48 -2.37 25.23
N LYS A 20 -43.29 -3.26 25.80
CA LYS A 20 -43.90 -4.41 25.12
C LYS A 20 -44.74 -3.93 23.95
N HIS A 21 -44.48 -4.42 22.74
CA HIS A 21 -45.42 -4.29 21.61
C HIS A 21 -45.88 -5.66 21.09
N HIS A 22 -47.20 -5.75 20.97
CA HIS A 22 -47.98 -6.88 20.48
C HIS A 22 -47.52 -7.40 19.11
N ARG A 23 -47.53 -8.73 18.96
CA ARG A 23 -47.42 -9.45 17.69
C ARG A 23 -48.72 -9.31 16.88
N PRO A 24 -48.69 -8.80 15.64
CA PRO A 24 -49.72 -9.10 14.65
C PRO A 24 -49.30 -10.35 13.86
N THR A 25 -50.18 -11.34 13.81
CA THR A 25 -50.14 -12.41 12.81
C THR A 25 -50.33 -11.82 11.43
N THR A 26 -49.36 -12.02 10.53
CA THR A 26 -49.51 -11.68 9.11
C THR A 26 -49.31 -12.93 8.28
N THR A 27 -50.36 -13.28 7.53
CA THR A 27 -50.44 -14.38 6.58
C THR A 27 -49.40 -14.21 5.47
N THR A 28 -48.57 -15.22 5.25
CA THR A 28 -47.59 -15.24 4.15
C THR A 28 -48.33 -15.44 2.82
N THR A 29 -48.41 -14.40 2.00
CA THR A 29 -48.73 -14.54 0.57
C THR A 29 -47.41 -14.57 -0.19
N THR A 30 -47.04 -15.73 -0.72
CA THR A 30 -45.88 -15.88 -1.60
C THR A 30 -46.22 -15.28 -2.96
N THR A 31 -45.75 -14.06 -3.23
CA THR A 31 -45.78 -13.49 -4.58
C THR A 31 -44.63 -14.09 -5.38
N MET A 32 -44.92 -14.98 -6.34
CA MET A 32 -43.95 -15.33 -7.38
C MET A 32 -43.61 -14.07 -8.18
N MET A 33 -42.36 -13.62 -8.14
CA MET A 33 -41.89 -12.56 -9.02
C MET A 33 -41.78 -13.10 -10.44
N SER A 34 -42.76 -12.73 -11.27
CA SER A 34 -42.71 -12.90 -12.72
C SER A 34 -41.79 -11.84 -13.33
N LEU A 35 -40.80 -12.26 -14.12
CA LEU A 35 -39.82 -11.41 -14.81
C LEU A 35 -40.41 -10.56 -15.96
N ASN A 36 -41.74 -10.49 -16.11
CA ASN A 36 -42.42 -9.88 -17.26
C ASN A 36 -43.31 -8.67 -16.94
N ALA A 37 -43.10 -7.96 -15.84
CA ALA A 37 -43.79 -6.69 -15.62
C ALA A 37 -43.12 -5.56 -16.44
N PRO A 38 -43.85 -4.84 -17.33
CA PRO A 38 -43.27 -3.69 -18.02
C PRO A 38 -42.96 -2.56 -17.01
N PRO A 39 -41.86 -1.80 -17.22
CA PRO A 39 -41.48 -0.75 -16.28
C PRO A 39 -42.55 0.34 -16.21
N PRO A 40 -42.71 1.02 -15.06
CA PRO A 40 -43.63 2.14 -14.93
C PRO A 40 -43.26 3.26 -15.93
N PRO A 41 -44.25 4.00 -16.45
CA PRO A 41 -43.97 5.08 -17.40
C PRO A 41 -43.10 6.15 -16.74
N PRO A 42 -42.17 6.77 -17.50
CA PRO A 42 -41.30 7.80 -16.96
C PRO A 42 -42.12 9.01 -16.50
N PRO A 43 -41.67 9.73 -15.47
CA PRO A 43 -42.33 10.95 -15.02
C PRO A 43 -42.40 11.97 -16.16
N ILE A 44 -43.59 12.53 -16.37
CA ILE A 44 -43.84 13.61 -17.33
C ILE A 44 -43.00 14.82 -16.91
N PRO A 45 -42.15 15.39 -17.78
CA PRO A 45 -41.41 16.58 -17.44
C PRO A 45 -42.38 17.76 -17.33
N GLY A 46 -42.56 18.27 -16.11
CA GLY A 46 -43.14 19.58 -15.88
C GLY A 46 -42.25 20.64 -16.53
N GLY A 47 -42.84 21.47 -17.38
CA GLY A 47 -42.14 22.52 -18.10
C GLY A 47 -41.59 23.59 -17.14
N GLY A 48 -40.35 24.03 -17.40
CA GLY A 48 -39.77 25.21 -16.78
C GLY A 48 -38.25 25.24 -16.87
N GLY A 49 -37.71 26.18 -17.66
CA GLY A 49 -36.37 26.75 -17.45
C GLY A 49 -35.25 26.17 -18.31
N GLU A 50 -34.96 26.86 -19.42
CA GLU A 50 -33.77 26.68 -20.25
C GLU A 50 -32.48 26.97 -19.45
N GLY A 51 -31.54 26.02 -19.54
CA GLY A 51 -30.17 26.14 -19.05
C GLY A 51 -29.34 25.00 -19.63
N GLY A 52 -29.52 24.69 -20.92
CA GLY A 52 -28.80 23.62 -21.60
C GLY A 52 -27.39 24.07 -21.95
N GLY A 53 -26.42 23.74 -21.09
CA GLY A 53 -25.01 23.94 -21.42
C GLY A 53 -24.62 23.25 -22.73
N PRO A 54 -23.53 23.68 -23.38
CA PRO A 54 -23.08 23.11 -24.67
C PRO A 54 -22.90 21.59 -24.62
N LEU A 55 -22.51 21.05 -23.46
CA LEU A 55 -22.43 19.61 -23.19
C LEU A 55 -23.78 18.90 -23.29
N THR A 56 -24.87 19.50 -22.82
CA THR A 56 -26.24 18.97 -22.85
C THR A 56 -26.84 18.98 -24.25
N ALA A 57 -26.50 20.00 -25.05
CA ALA A 57 -26.88 20.08 -26.46
C ALA A 57 -26.11 19.03 -27.30
N LEU A 58 -24.80 18.89 -27.04
CA LEU A 58 -23.96 17.88 -27.69
C LEU A 58 -24.41 16.46 -27.34
N THR A 59 -24.78 16.20 -26.07
CA THR A 59 -25.29 14.89 -25.66
C THR A 59 -26.61 14.56 -26.32
N ARG A 60 -27.57 15.49 -26.42
CA ARG A 60 -28.84 15.22 -27.15
C ARG A 60 -28.61 14.93 -28.64
N LEU A 61 -27.68 15.65 -29.28
CA LEU A 61 -27.35 15.48 -30.69
C LEU A 61 -26.69 14.13 -30.98
N LEU A 62 -25.80 13.69 -30.09
CA LEU A 62 -25.00 12.47 -30.30
C LEU A 62 -25.60 11.22 -29.64
N TRP A 63 -26.50 11.35 -28.65
CA TRP A 63 -27.08 10.24 -27.87
C TRP A 63 -28.61 10.09 -27.93
N GLY A 64 -29.40 11.01 -28.52
CA GLY A 64 -30.85 10.81 -28.75
C GLY A 64 -31.63 10.09 -27.62
N ARG A 65 -32.60 9.23 -27.99
CA ARG A 65 -33.25 8.23 -27.09
C ARG A 65 -32.67 6.81 -27.28
N SER A 66 -31.60 6.67 -28.05
CA SER A 66 -31.06 5.40 -28.53
C SER A 66 -29.57 5.26 -28.20
N LEU A 67 -29.03 4.04 -28.28
CA LEU A 67 -27.58 3.82 -28.12
C LEU A 67 -26.78 4.69 -29.12
N PRO A 68 -25.58 5.17 -28.74
CA PRO A 68 -24.76 5.99 -29.62
C PRO A 68 -24.43 5.26 -30.92
N PRO A 69 -24.30 5.97 -32.04
CA PRO A 69 -24.05 5.34 -33.33
C PRO A 69 -22.70 4.61 -33.33
N THR A 70 -22.65 3.40 -33.91
CA THR A 70 -21.44 2.54 -33.95
C THR A 70 -20.16 3.27 -34.37
N PRO A 71 -20.17 4.19 -35.37
CA PRO A 71 -18.98 4.95 -35.74
C PRO A 71 -18.46 5.86 -34.62
N LEU A 72 -19.35 6.50 -33.85
CA LEU A 72 -18.98 7.34 -32.71
C LEU A 72 -18.32 6.49 -31.61
N ILE A 73 -18.92 5.35 -31.27
CA ILE A 73 -18.35 4.42 -30.29
C ILE A 73 -16.95 3.97 -30.74
N SER A 74 -16.81 3.60 -32.01
CA SER A 74 -15.54 3.13 -32.57
C SER A 74 -14.45 4.22 -32.53
N ALA A 75 -14.80 5.46 -32.89
CA ALA A 75 -13.90 6.59 -32.84
C ALA A 75 -13.44 6.90 -31.41
N VAL A 76 -14.39 7.04 -30.47
CA VAL A 76 -14.08 7.32 -29.06
C VAL A 76 -13.24 6.20 -28.45
N ARG A 77 -13.57 4.94 -28.70
CA ARG A 77 -12.79 3.78 -28.23
C ARG A 77 -11.36 3.83 -28.78
N SER A 78 -11.19 4.08 -30.07
CA SER A 78 -9.87 4.17 -30.70
C SER A 78 -9.03 5.31 -30.12
N THR A 79 -9.62 6.50 -29.97
CA THR A 79 -8.95 7.67 -29.38
C THR A 79 -8.59 7.43 -27.92
N TRP A 80 -9.51 6.87 -27.13
CA TRP A 80 -9.27 6.52 -25.73
C TRP A 80 -8.13 5.52 -25.60
N SER A 81 -8.17 4.41 -26.35
CA SER A 81 -7.11 3.41 -26.35
C SER A 81 -5.76 3.99 -26.76
N ALA A 82 -5.69 4.81 -27.81
CA ALA A 82 -4.44 5.43 -28.23
C ALA A 82 -3.87 6.38 -27.17
N THR A 83 -4.72 7.20 -26.55
CA THR A 83 -4.34 8.13 -25.48
C THR A 83 -3.85 7.37 -24.24
N TRP A 84 -4.58 6.31 -23.86
CA TRP A 84 -4.20 5.46 -22.73
C TRP A 84 -2.81 4.85 -22.92
N HIS A 85 -2.49 4.30 -24.10
CA HIS A 85 -1.17 3.75 -24.37
C HIS A 85 -0.06 4.81 -24.31
N LEU A 86 -0.31 6.02 -24.83
CA LEU A 86 0.66 7.12 -24.75
C LEU A 86 0.98 7.47 -23.30
N MET A 87 -0.05 7.58 -22.46
CA MET A 87 0.09 7.91 -21.05
C MET A 87 0.77 6.79 -20.26
N MET A 88 0.38 5.54 -20.50
CA MET A 88 0.98 4.37 -19.86
C MET A 88 2.48 4.25 -20.15
N ARG A 89 2.93 4.55 -21.38
CA ARG A 89 4.37 4.57 -21.72
C ARG A 89 5.18 5.58 -20.90
N GLN A 90 4.57 6.69 -20.47
CA GLN A 90 5.23 7.68 -19.62
C GLN A 90 5.21 7.26 -18.15
N LEU A 91 4.08 6.74 -17.67
CA LEU A 91 3.90 6.31 -16.28
C LEU A 91 4.74 5.06 -15.93
N ALA A 92 4.76 4.11 -16.87
CA ALA A 92 5.33 2.78 -16.72
C ALA A 92 6.05 2.36 -18.01
N PRO A 93 7.35 2.65 -18.12
CA PRO A 93 8.16 2.25 -19.26
C PRO A 93 8.06 0.74 -19.50
N SER A 94 7.79 0.36 -20.75
CA SER A 94 7.57 -1.03 -21.13
C SER A 94 8.47 -1.46 -22.28
N SER A 95 8.74 -2.77 -22.37
CA SER A 95 9.34 -3.38 -23.55
C SER A 95 8.40 -3.32 -24.75
N SER A 96 8.89 -3.70 -25.94
CA SER A 96 8.06 -3.85 -27.15
C SER A 96 6.91 -4.85 -26.96
N GLY A 97 7.08 -5.83 -26.07
CA GLY A 97 6.05 -6.82 -25.71
C GLY A 97 5.05 -6.34 -24.65
N GLY A 98 5.16 -5.09 -24.17
CA GLY A 98 4.24 -4.53 -23.17
C GLY A 98 4.56 -4.87 -21.71
N SER A 99 5.70 -5.54 -21.45
CA SER A 99 6.15 -5.84 -20.09
C SER A 99 6.77 -4.60 -19.43
N TYR A 100 6.33 -4.28 -18.22
CA TYR A 100 6.85 -3.17 -17.44
C TYR A 100 8.28 -3.44 -16.95
N SER A 101 9.14 -2.43 -17.04
CA SER A 101 10.48 -2.42 -16.44
C SER A 101 10.66 -1.19 -15.56
N ARG A 102 11.12 -1.39 -14.32
CA ARG A 102 11.40 -0.31 -13.38
C ARG A 102 12.69 0.39 -13.80
N PRO A 103 12.69 1.71 -14.02
CA PRO A 103 13.91 2.45 -14.32
C PRO A 103 14.92 2.35 -13.17
N ALA A 104 16.21 2.24 -13.51
CA ALA A 104 17.29 2.32 -12.53
C ALA A 104 17.41 3.74 -11.96
N SER A 105 17.78 3.84 -10.69
CA SER A 105 18.08 5.13 -10.06
C SER A 105 19.50 5.59 -10.42
N PRO A 106 19.72 6.87 -10.72
CA PRO A 106 21.06 7.42 -10.91
C PRO A 106 21.79 7.74 -9.59
N TYR A 107 21.13 7.57 -8.43
CA TYR A 107 21.69 7.88 -7.11
C TYR A 107 22.31 6.63 -6.46
N PRO A 108 23.14 6.80 -5.41
CA PRO A 108 23.73 5.67 -4.69
C PRO A 108 22.66 4.68 -4.20
N SER A 109 22.94 3.39 -4.34
CA SER A 109 22.08 2.30 -3.89
C SER A 109 22.30 1.93 -2.41
N ALA A 110 23.35 2.46 -1.79
CA ALA A 110 23.70 2.25 -0.39
C ALA A 110 24.10 3.58 0.25
N VAL A 111 23.82 3.72 1.55
CA VAL A 111 24.21 4.88 2.34
C VAL A 111 25.66 4.70 2.80
N SER A 112 26.45 5.78 2.75
CA SER A 112 27.86 5.74 3.20
C SER A 112 27.96 5.51 4.71
N GLU A 113 28.95 4.72 5.14
CA GLU A 113 29.29 4.53 6.55
C GLU A 113 29.57 5.85 7.28
N ALA A 114 30.06 6.86 6.57
CA ALA A 114 30.32 8.18 7.16
C ALA A 114 29.06 8.80 7.76
N HIS A 115 27.86 8.46 7.25
CA HIS A 115 26.60 8.97 7.76
C HIS A 115 26.15 8.30 9.07
N LEU A 116 26.73 7.16 9.48
CA LEU A 116 26.41 6.53 10.76
C LEU A 116 26.87 7.38 11.95
N SER A 117 27.93 8.18 11.77
CA SER A 117 28.48 9.05 12.82
C SER A 117 27.76 10.40 12.94
N SER A 118 26.91 10.77 11.97
CA SER A 118 26.21 12.05 11.94
C SER A 118 24.79 11.94 11.33
N PRO A 119 23.91 11.07 11.86
CA PRO A 119 22.57 10.86 11.32
C PRO A 119 21.65 12.08 11.44
N GLU A 120 21.96 13.04 12.31
CA GLU A 120 21.24 14.31 12.47
C GLU A 120 21.35 15.25 11.25
N GLY A 121 22.38 15.04 10.42
CA GLY A 121 22.54 15.73 9.13
C GLY A 121 21.61 15.20 8.04
N LEU A 122 20.92 14.08 8.26
CA LEU A 122 20.07 13.43 7.28
C LEU A 122 18.58 13.78 7.45
N VAL A 123 17.81 13.68 6.37
CA VAL A 123 16.33 13.70 6.40
C VAL A 123 15.80 12.56 5.55
N LEU A 124 14.83 11.84 6.08
CA LEU A 124 14.07 10.86 5.31
C LEU A 124 12.83 11.51 4.71
N TYR A 125 12.76 11.57 3.39
CA TYR A 125 11.51 11.87 2.68
C TYR A 125 10.78 10.56 2.36
N ALA A 126 9.54 10.46 2.83
CA ALA A 126 8.73 9.24 2.70
C ALA A 126 7.27 9.57 2.42
N ALA A 127 6.51 8.58 1.97
CA ALA A 127 5.07 8.71 1.77
C ALA A 127 4.37 7.40 2.16
N HIS A 128 3.28 7.50 2.92
CA HIS A 128 2.48 6.33 3.32
C HIS A 128 2.00 5.44 2.17
N PRO A 129 1.59 5.99 1.00
CA PRO A 129 1.10 5.12 -0.08
C PRO A 129 2.19 4.18 -0.60
N CYS A 130 3.43 4.65 -0.67
CA CYS A 130 4.51 3.93 -1.34
C CYS A 130 5.03 2.75 -0.51
N PRO A 131 5.01 1.50 -1.01
CA PRO A 131 5.52 0.34 -0.28
C PRO A 131 7.03 0.41 -0.05
N TRP A 132 7.79 0.96 -1.01
CA TRP A 132 9.24 1.15 -0.90
C TRP A 132 9.58 2.11 0.25
N ALA A 133 8.80 3.21 0.39
CA ALA A 133 9.00 4.15 1.48
C ALA A 133 8.51 3.58 2.81
N HIS A 134 7.43 2.79 2.80
CA HIS A 134 6.93 2.11 3.99
C HIS A 134 7.98 1.18 4.60
N ARG A 135 8.87 0.54 3.82
CA ARG A 135 10.00 -0.23 4.39
C ARG A 135 10.85 0.59 5.36
N THR A 136 11.16 1.82 4.97
CA THR A 136 11.98 2.74 5.79
C THR A 136 11.26 3.17 7.06
N LEU A 137 9.95 3.48 6.95
CA LEU A 137 9.11 3.82 8.11
C LEU A 137 8.95 2.63 9.06
N LEU A 138 8.80 1.43 8.51
CA LEU A 138 8.65 0.19 9.26
C LEU A 138 9.91 -0.16 10.04
N VAL A 139 11.09 -0.14 9.40
CA VAL A 139 12.36 -0.38 10.11
C VAL A 139 12.62 0.70 11.15
N ARG A 140 12.32 1.97 10.85
CA ARG A 140 12.41 3.06 11.83
C ARG A 140 11.55 2.78 13.06
N ALA A 141 10.31 2.31 12.88
CA ALA A 141 9.41 1.95 13.98
C ALA A 141 9.89 0.74 14.78
N LEU A 142 10.27 -0.35 14.10
CA LEU A 142 10.77 -1.58 14.71
C LEU A 142 12.03 -1.34 15.53
N LYS A 143 12.96 -0.53 15.01
CA LYS A 143 14.22 -0.18 15.66
C LYS A 143 14.07 0.93 16.71
N GLY A 144 12.91 1.58 16.81
CA GLY A 144 12.70 2.71 17.73
C GLY A 144 13.58 3.92 17.42
N LEU A 145 13.86 4.18 16.14
CA LEU A 145 14.74 5.27 15.73
C LEU A 145 14.01 6.61 15.72
N ASP A 146 14.62 7.63 16.34
CA ASP A 146 14.15 9.01 16.24
C ASP A 146 14.81 9.78 15.10
N LEU A 147 16.05 9.42 14.77
CA LEU A 147 16.82 9.97 13.65
C LEU A 147 16.92 8.97 12.50
N PRO A 148 17.01 9.46 11.25
CA PRO A 148 16.83 10.85 10.85
C PRO A 148 15.36 11.32 10.96
N PRO A 149 15.11 12.64 11.08
CA PRO A 149 13.76 13.19 11.02
C PRO A 149 13.10 12.88 9.68
N VAL A 150 11.77 12.72 9.72
CA VAL A 150 10.96 12.35 8.55
C VAL A 150 10.21 13.57 8.01
N SER A 151 10.30 13.80 6.70
CA SER A 151 9.46 14.75 5.96
C SER A 151 8.48 13.98 5.09
N LEU A 152 7.20 13.95 5.49
CA LEU A 152 6.16 13.22 4.76
C LEU A 152 5.66 14.03 3.56
N VAL A 153 5.63 13.39 2.40
CA VAL A 153 5.03 13.92 1.17
C VAL A 153 3.73 13.19 0.85
N VAL A 154 2.84 13.89 0.15
CA VAL A 154 1.58 13.34 -0.37
C VAL A 154 1.59 13.43 -1.90
N PRO A 155 0.89 12.51 -2.59
CA PRO A 155 0.78 12.57 -4.03
C PRO A 155 -0.20 13.69 -4.43
N ASP A 156 0.23 14.55 -5.34
CA ASP A 156 -0.62 15.54 -5.97
C ASP A 156 -1.56 14.85 -6.97
N PRO A 157 -2.89 15.01 -6.85
CA PRO A 157 -3.86 14.30 -7.69
C PRO A 157 -3.86 14.77 -9.15
N ASP A 158 -3.41 16.00 -9.42
CA ASP A 158 -3.45 16.59 -10.76
C ASP A 158 -2.16 16.27 -11.54
N THR A 159 -1.01 16.29 -10.86
CA THR A 159 0.30 16.13 -11.48
C THR A 159 0.95 14.78 -11.22
N GLY A 160 0.47 14.01 -10.24
CA GLY A 160 1.08 12.77 -9.78
C GLY A 160 2.45 12.94 -9.09
N SER A 161 2.89 14.18 -8.88
CA SER A 161 4.16 14.50 -8.22
C SER A 161 4.03 14.43 -6.70
N TRP A 162 5.15 14.24 -6.00
CA TRP A 162 5.17 14.30 -4.54
C TRP A 162 5.29 15.76 -4.07
N VAL A 163 4.32 16.19 -3.27
CA VAL A 163 4.23 17.54 -2.71
C VAL A 163 4.14 17.52 -1.18
N PHE A 164 4.48 18.65 -0.56
CA PHE A 164 4.41 18.79 0.90
C PHE A 164 3.02 19.28 1.32
N PRO A 165 2.34 18.63 2.28
CA PRO A 165 1.01 19.07 2.74
C PRO A 165 0.94 20.52 3.21
N GLY A 166 2.01 21.03 3.84
CA GLY A 166 2.15 22.44 4.25
C GLY A 166 2.58 23.38 3.12
N GLY A 167 2.64 22.91 1.88
CA GLY A 167 3.09 23.64 0.70
C GLY A 167 4.60 23.82 0.58
N ARG A 168 5.37 23.59 1.67
CA ARG A 168 6.83 23.65 1.69
C ARG A 168 7.44 22.61 2.61
N ASP A 169 8.62 22.14 2.24
CA ASP A 169 9.48 21.36 3.09
C ASP A 169 10.17 22.21 4.15
N TRP A 170 10.25 21.70 5.37
CA TRP A 170 10.87 22.41 6.49
C TRP A 170 12.41 22.42 6.40
N ALA A 171 13.02 21.41 5.76
CA ALA A 171 14.47 21.27 5.70
C ALA A 171 15.12 22.11 4.58
N THR A 172 14.41 22.28 3.46
CA THR A 172 14.91 22.88 2.21
C THR A 172 14.09 24.07 1.72
N GLY A 173 12.89 24.29 2.26
CA GLY A 173 11.97 25.36 1.84
C GLY A 173 11.32 25.16 0.45
N LYS A 174 11.59 24.02 -0.21
CA LYS A 174 11.08 23.68 -1.55
C LYS A 174 9.61 23.28 -1.50
N ARG A 175 8.88 23.43 -2.62
CA ARG A 175 7.43 23.17 -2.67
C ARG A 175 7.06 21.74 -3.07
N SER A 176 7.99 21.03 -3.69
CA SER A 176 7.79 19.65 -4.14
C SER A 176 9.06 18.83 -3.99
N LEU A 177 8.93 17.51 -3.94
CA LEU A 177 10.08 16.61 -3.88
C LEU A 177 10.94 16.73 -5.15
N ARG A 178 10.32 17.01 -6.30
CA ARG A 178 11.03 17.27 -7.56
C ARG A 178 11.98 18.46 -7.45
N GLU A 179 11.58 19.53 -6.76
CA GLU A 179 12.46 20.66 -6.50
C GLU A 179 13.61 20.33 -5.54
N VAL A 180 13.42 19.37 -4.62
CA VAL A 180 14.49 18.88 -3.73
C VAL A 180 15.51 18.07 -4.53
N TYR A 181 15.05 17.19 -5.41
CA TYR A 181 15.93 16.43 -6.32
C TYR A 181 16.68 17.32 -7.34
N GLY A 182 16.07 18.44 -7.78
CA GLY A 182 16.68 19.38 -8.72
C GLY A 182 16.45 19.06 -10.20
N ALA A 183 16.83 19.99 -11.09
CA ALA A 183 16.44 19.98 -12.50
C ALA A 183 17.02 18.82 -13.35
N ALA A 184 18.14 18.23 -12.92
CA ALA A 184 18.81 17.16 -13.65
C ALA A 184 18.32 15.75 -13.27
N SER A 185 17.43 15.63 -12.28
CA SER A 185 16.97 14.34 -11.78
C SER A 185 15.91 13.71 -12.70
N GLY A 186 15.96 12.39 -12.85
CA GLY A 186 14.87 11.59 -13.42
C GLY A 186 13.59 11.65 -12.56
N ARG A 187 12.90 10.51 -12.39
CA ARG A 187 11.68 10.48 -11.56
C ARG A 187 12.03 10.77 -10.09
N ALA A 188 11.41 11.79 -9.52
CA ALA A 188 11.50 12.09 -8.09
C ALA A 188 10.73 11.02 -7.29
N THR A 189 11.44 10.06 -6.70
CA THR A 189 10.84 8.92 -5.97
C THR A 189 11.01 9.06 -4.46
N VAL A 190 10.09 8.44 -3.72
CA VAL A 190 10.27 8.09 -2.31
C VAL A 190 10.55 6.59 -2.18
N PRO A 191 11.29 6.14 -1.15
CA PRO A 191 11.96 6.96 -0.14
C PRO A 191 13.15 7.72 -0.71
N MET A 192 13.53 8.81 -0.06
CA MET A 192 14.78 9.53 -0.34
C MET A 192 15.43 9.91 0.99
N LEU A 193 16.68 9.47 1.17
CA LEU A 193 17.53 9.93 2.24
C LEU A 193 18.38 11.10 1.72
N TRP A 194 18.21 12.27 2.33
CA TRP A 194 18.81 13.53 1.92
C TRP A 194 19.86 13.97 2.92
N ASP A 195 21.05 14.33 2.44
CA ASP A 195 22.11 14.93 3.24
C ASP A 195 21.95 16.45 3.24
N ARG A 196 21.53 17.01 4.37
CA ARG A 196 21.33 18.47 4.51
C ARG A 196 22.65 19.23 4.59
N VAL A 197 23.73 18.57 5.00
CA VAL A 197 25.05 19.20 5.13
C VAL A 197 25.66 19.38 3.75
N ARG A 198 25.57 18.34 2.90
CA ARG A 198 26.08 18.37 1.52
C ARG A 198 25.09 18.96 0.52
N GLY A 199 23.80 18.96 0.85
CA GLY A 199 22.75 19.44 -0.05
C GLY A 199 22.52 18.50 -1.23
N GLU A 200 22.57 17.19 -1.00
CA GLU A 200 22.43 16.18 -2.05
C GLU A 200 21.68 14.91 -1.58
N VAL A 201 21.30 14.06 -2.52
CA VAL A 201 20.66 12.77 -2.24
C VAL A 201 21.73 11.78 -1.78
N ALA A 202 21.65 11.34 -0.52
CA ALA A 202 22.54 10.32 0.02
C ALA A 202 22.20 8.92 -0.52
N CYS A 203 20.91 8.60 -0.59
CA CYS A 203 20.40 7.33 -1.15
C CYS A 203 18.91 7.46 -1.46
N ASN A 204 18.44 6.80 -2.52
CA ASN A 204 17.00 6.65 -2.79
C ASN A 204 16.59 5.21 -3.12
N GLU A 205 17.46 4.24 -2.83
CA GLU A 205 17.11 2.83 -2.87
C GLU A 205 16.64 2.38 -1.50
N SER A 206 15.38 1.95 -1.44
CA SER A 206 14.70 1.56 -0.20
C SER A 206 15.46 0.50 0.59
N TYR A 207 16.07 -0.47 -0.09
CA TYR A 207 16.81 -1.56 0.58
C TYR A 207 18.08 -1.04 1.26
N GLY A 208 18.88 -0.23 0.56
CA GLY A 208 20.08 0.37 1.15
C GLY A 208 19.76 1.30 2.33
N ILE A 209 18.61 1.97 2.33
CA ILE A 209 18.16 2.80 3.46
C ILE A 209 17.77 1.93 4.67
N ILE A 210 17.04 0.82 4.48
CA ILE A 210 16.68 -0.05 5.61
C ILE A 210 17.87 -0.81 6.19
N GLU A 211 18.86 -1.17 5.37
CA GLU A 211 20.15 -1.70 5.86
C GLU A 211 20.90 -0.67 6.69
N PHE A 212 20.92 0.59 6.24
CA PHE A 212 21.49 1.70 7.02
C PHE A 212 20.75 1.90 8.34
N PHE A 213 19.41 1.91 8.35
CA PHE A 213 18.62 2.04 9.58
C PHE A 213 18.79 0.85 10.53
N ASN A 214 18.92 -0.37 10.01
CA ASN A 214 19.14 -1.52 10.86
C ASN A 214 20.47 -1.42 11.64
N ARG A 215 21.50 -0.85 10.99
CA ARG A 215 22.82 -0.59 11.57
C ARG A 215 22.88 0.69 12.41
N LEU A 216 21.92 1.60 12.23
CA LEU A 216 21.76 2.74 13.11
C LEU A 216 21.33 2.21 14.48
N GLY A 217 22.25 2.25 15.44
CA GLY A 217 21.97 1.84 16.81
C GLY A 217 20.81 2.65 17.38
N ALA A 218 19.92 2.00 18.11
CA ALA A 218 18.89 2.71 18.86
C ALA A 218 19.44 3.15 20.21
N PRO A 219 18.93 4.26 20.80
CA PRO A 219 19.05 4.47 22.23
C PRO A 219 18.49 3.26 22.99
N GLU A 220 19.07 2.88 24.13
CA GLU A 220 18.45 1.90 25.03
C GLU A 220 17.04 2.40 25.37
N GLY A 221 16.00 1.66 24.95
CA GLY A 221 14.62 2.09 25.11
C GLY A 221 14.16 2.09 26.58
N GLU A 222 13.17 2.92 26.89
CA GLU A 222 12.43 2.82 28.16
C GLU A 222 11.78 1.43 28.25
N GLY A 223 12.33 0.56 29.11
CA GLY A 223 11.88 -0.83 29.27
C GLY A 223 12.97 -1.90 29.07
N GLY A 224 14.18 -1.53 28.65
CA GLY A 224 15.37 -2.39 28.71
C GLY A 224 15.47 -3.53 27.70
N ALA A 225 14.49 -3.71 26.79
CA ALA A 225 14.60 -4.66 25.69
C ALA A 225 15.31 -4.00 24.48
N ALA A 226 16.37 -4.64 23.99
CA ALA A 226 17.05 -4.19 22.78
C ALA A 226 16.10 -4.29 21.56
N PRO A 227 16.17 -3.35 20.60
CA PRO A 227 15.40 -3.47 19.37
C PRO A 227 15.85 -4.70 18.57
N PRO A 228 14.96 -5.26 17.72
CA PRO A 228 15.28 -6.42 16.92
C PRO A 228 16.48 -6.16 16.01
N GLU A 229 17.33 -7.17 15.87
CA GLU A 229 18.36 -7.26 14.83
C GLU A 229 17.71 -7.86 13.58
N LEU A 230 17.57 -7.06 12.51
CA LEU A 230 16.83 -7.45 11.30
C LEU A 230 17.75 -8.06 10.22
N ALA A 231 19.06 -8.04 10.44
CA ALA A 231 20.04 -8.73 9.62
C ALA A 231 21.10 -9.38 10.52
N PRO A 232 20.72 -10.38 11.34
CA PRO A 232 21.64 -11.06 12.24
C PRO A 232 22.78 -11.74 11.48
N GLU A 233 23.92 -11.88 12.13
CA GLU A 233 25.13 -12.46 11.53
C GLU A 233 24.84 -13.83 10.90
N GLY A 234 25.24 -14.00 9.63
CA GLY A 234 25.04 -15.24 8.87
C GLY A 234 23.68 -15.35 8.18
N SER A 235 22.77 -14.40 8.37
CA SER A 235 21.46 -14.39 7.68
C SER A 235 21.50 -13.77 6.28
N GLU A 236 22.60 -13.14 5.87
CA GLU A 236 22.69 -12.38 4.61
C GLU A 236 22.41 -13.26 3.38
N GLY A 237 22.89 -14.51 3.40
CA GLY A 237 22.65 -15.47 2.33
C GLY A 237 21.16 -15.81 2.17
N GLU A 238 20.47 -16.06 3.29
CA GLU A 238 19.04 -16.40 3.28
C GLU A 238 18.16 -15.18 2.98
N ILE A 239 18.50 -14.00 3.52
CA ILE A 239 17.83 -12.75 3.18
C ILE A 239 17.97 -12.47 1.68
N GLY A 240 19.18 -12.62 1.13
CA GLY A 240 19.46 -12.48 -0.30
C GLY A 240 18.66 -13.47 -1.16
N ARG A 241 18.59 -14.74 -0.74
CA ARG A 241 17.80 -15.78 -1.40
C ARG A 241 16.32 -15.41 -1.47
N TRP A 242 15.73 -15.00 -0.35
CA TRP A 242 14.33 -14.59 -0.32
C TRP A 242 14.08 -13.33 -1.13
N ASN A 243 14.91 -12.29 -0.98
CA ASN A 243 14.82 -11.05 -1.75
C ASN A 243 14.90 -11.30 -3.26
N GLY A 244 15.73 -12.25 -3.70
CA GLY A 244 15.82 -12.68 -5.10
C GLY A 244 14.52 -13.28 -5.64
N LEU A 245 13.71 -13.92 -4.78
CA LEU A 245 12.37 -14.40 -5.14
C LEU A 245 11.32 -13.28 -5.05
N ILE A 246 11.24 -12.58 -3.92
CA ILE A 246 10.13 -11.66 -3.63
C ILE A 246 10.20 -10.37 -4.44
N TYR A 247 11.39 -9.82 -4.73
CA TYR A 247 11.49 -8.56 -5.48
C TYR A 247 10.90 -8.69 -6.89
N PRO A 248 11.40 -9.57 -7.78
CA PRO A 248 10.92 -9.62 -9.16
C PRO A 248 9.51 -10.17 -9.30
N ASN A 249 9.10 -11.09 -8.41
CA ASN A 249 7.84 -11.83 -8.55
C ASN A 249 6.70 -11.30 -7.67
N VAL A 250 6.99 -10.63 -6.55
CA VAL A 250 5.95 -10.15 -5.62
C VAL A 250 5.97 -8.62 -5.54
N ASN A 251 7.04 -8.03 -5.03
CA ASN A 251 7.11 -6.58 -4.79
C ASN A 251 7.01 -5.78 -6.10
N ASN A 252 7.76 -6.18 -7.13
CA ASN A 252 7.66 -5.63 -8.48
C ASN A 252 6.63 -6.40 -9.33
N GLY A 253 6.31 -7.65 -8.97
CA GLY A 253 5.35 -8.49 -9.69
C GLY A 253 3.94 -7.90 -9.76
N VAL A 254 3.45 -7.33 -8.65
CA VAL A 254 2.15 -6.63 -8.65
C VAL A 254 2.13 -5.42 -9.59
N TYR A 255 3.24 -4.68 -9.69
CA TYR A 255 3.37 -3.57 -10.64
C TYR A 255 3.48 -4.06 -12.08
N ARG A 256 4.17 -5.17 -12.33
CA ARG A 256 4.20 -5.83 -13.65
C ARG A 256 2.79 -6.22 -14.10
N CYS A 257 1.93 -6.67 -13.20
CA CYS A 257 0.52 -6.93 -13.49
C CYS A 257 -0.24 -5.62 -13.79
N GLY A 258 -0.19 -4.66 -12.88
CA GLY A 258 -0.99 -3.44 -12.97
C GLY A 258 -0.60 -2.50 -14.11
N PHE A 259 0.66 -2.55 -14.54
CA PHE A 259 1.19 -1.72 -15.62
C PHE A 259 1.40 -2.46 -16.93
N ALA A 260 0.98 -3.73 -17.03
CA ALA A 260 1.03 -4.46 -18.29
C ALA A 260 0.24 -3.73 -19.38
N GLN A 261 0.84 -3.63 -20.57
CA GLN A 261 0.22 -2.97 -21.74
C GLN A 261 -0.24 -3.98 -22.81
N SER A 262 -0.16 -5.28 -22.52
CA SER A 262 -0.63 -6.39 -23.35
C SER A 262 -1.18 -7.50 -22.47
N GLN A 263 -2.05 -8.34 -23.03
CA GLN A 263 -2.60 -9.50 -22.32
C GLN A 263 -1.50 -10.50 -21.97
N GLU A 264 -0.57 -10.73 -22.90
CA GLU A 264 0.52 -11.67 -22.74
C GLU A 264 1.49 -11.25 -21.62
N ALA A 265 1.82 -9.94 -21.54
CA ALA A 265 2.67 -9.44 -20.47
C ALA A 265 1.99 -9.54 -19.09
N TYR A 266 0.69 -9.28 -19.05
CA TYR A 266 -0.11 -9.47 -17.84
C TYR A 266 -0.16 -10.93 -17.42
N ASP A 267 -0.44 -11.86 -18.35
CA ASP A 267 -0.55 -13.29 -18.08
C ASP A 267 0.76 -13.86 -17.53
N VAL A 268 1.91 -13.46 -18.09
CA VAL A 268 3.21 -13.84 -17.53
C VAL A 268 3.38 -13.28 -16.12
N ALA A 269 3.16 -11.99 -15.92
CA ALA A 269 3.36 -11.33 -14.63
C ALA A 269 2.47 -11.91 -13.51
N VAL A 270 1.19 -12.18 -13.82
CA VAL A 270 0.24 -12.69 -12.83
C VAL A 270 0.54 -14.16 -12.49
N ASN A 271 0.97 -14.97 -13.47
CA ASN A 271 1.39 -16.35 -13.20
C ASN A 271 2.67 -16.41 -12.36
N ASP A 272 3.67 -15.58 -12.65
CA ASP A 272 4.89 -15.46 -11.83
C ASP A 272 4.54 -15.07 -10.39
N LEU A 273 3.66 -14.06 -10.22
CA LEU A 273 3.22 -13.57 -8.92
C LEU A 273 2.57 -14.67 -8.09
N PHE A 274 1.56 -15.34 -8.63
CA PHE A 274 0.84 -16.36 -7.87
C PHE A 274 1.68 -17.62 -7.64
N THR A 275 2.59 -17.98 -8.55
CA THR A 275 3.57 -19.05 -8.31
C THR A 275 4.45 -18.71 -7.10
N ALA A 276 4.96 -17.47 -7.01
CA ALA A 276 5.75 -17.03 -5.88
C ALA A 276 4.94 -16.97 -4.57
N LEU A 277 3.68 -16.50 -4.61
CA LEU A 277 2.79 -16.53 -3.44
C LEU A 277 2.49 -17.96 -2.96
N ASP A 278 2.29 -18.92 -3.87
CA ASP A 278 2.08 -20.32 -3.51
C ASP A 278 3.34 -20.94 -2.86
N MET A 279 4.54 -20.58 -3.34
CA MET A 279 5.80 -20.97 -2.70
C MET A 279 5.96 -20.37 -1.30
N LEU A 280 5.64 -19.09 -1.13
CA LEU A 280 5.71 -18.39 0.15
C LEU A 280 4.69 -18.96 1.15
N GLU A 281 3.47 -19.25 0.71
CA GLU A 281 2.45 -19.91 1.53
C GLU A 281 2.95 -21.25 2.06
N SER A 282 3.51 -22.09 1.19
CA SER A 282 4.05 -23.39 1.57
C SER A 282 5.16 -23.25 2.61
N HIS A 283 6.12 -22.35 2.39
CA HIS A 283 7.19 -22.09 3.36
C HIS A 283 6.67 -21.58 4.71
N LEU A 284 5.79 -20.58 4.68
CA LEU A 284 5.27 -19.93 5.89
C LEU A 284 4.26 -20.80 6.66
N SER A 285 3.87 -21.95 6.12
CA SER A 285 3.05 -22.94 6.82
C SER A 285 3.84 -23.69 7.91
N THR A 286 5.17 -23.75 7.79
CA THR A 286 6.06 -24.44 8.73
C THR A 286 7.10 -23.52 9.37
N SER A 287 7.36 -22.35 8.79
CA SER A 287 8.29 -21.34 9.33
C SER A 287 7.53 -20.10 9.79
N ARG A 288 7.90 -19.53 10.95
CA ARG A 288 7.26 -18.31 11.46
C ARG A 288 7.57 -17.09 10.57
N TYR A 289 8.82 -16.91 10.18
CA TYR A 289 9.29 -15.86 9.26
C TYR A 289 10.06 -16.47 8.08
N LEU A 290 10.46 -15.63 7.12
CA LEU A 290 11.17 -16.10 5.93
C LEU A 290 12.50 -16.78 6.28
N CYS A 291 13.28 -16.18 7.18
CA CYS A 291 14.57 -16.69 7.62
C CYS A 291 14.51 -17.51 8.92
N GLY A 292 13.37 -18.14 9.21
CA GLY A 292 13.18 -18.99 10.39
C GLY A 292 12.40 -18.29 11.50
N ASP A 293 13.00 -18.17 12.68
CA ASP A 293 12.32 -17.75 13.91
C ASP A 293 12.32 -16.25 14.19
N VAL A 294 13.22 -15.52 13.54
CA VAL A 294 13.41 -14.09 13.76
C VAL A 294 12.97 -13.28 12.55
N LEU A 295 12.40 -12.10 12.82
CA LEU A 295 12.01 -11.15 11.79
C LEU A 295 13.27 -10.57 11.13
N THR A 296 13.30 -10.52 9.80
CA THR A 296 14.45 -9.99 9.03
C THR A 296 14.05 -8.89 8.04
N LEU A 297 15.04 -8.27 7.40
CA LEU A 297 14.80 -7.32 6.30
C LEU A 297 14.05 -7.94 5.11
N ALA A 298 14.16 -9.26 4.88
CA ALA A 298 13.36 -9.94 3.87
C ALA A 298 11.86 -9.88 4.20
N ASP A 299 11.51 -10.03 5.48
CA ASP A 299 10.13 -9.97 5.96
C ASP A 299 9.54 -8.56 5.81
N VAL A 300 10.32 -7.52 6.14
CA VAL A 300 9.97 -6.11 5.90
C VAL A 300 9.66 -5.87 4.42
N CYS A 301 10.49 -6.39 3.53
CA CYS A 301 10.31 -6.27 2.09
C CYS A 301 9.02 -6.93 1.59
N LEU A 302 8.68 -8.11 2.12
CA LEU A 302 7.46 -8.84 1.76
C LEU A 302 6.21 -8.19 2.35
N PHE A 303 6.21 -7.92 3.65
CA PHE A 303 5.08 -7.37 4.42
C PHE A 303 4.48 -6.12 3.76
N THR A 304 5.34 -5.19 3.34
CA THR A 304 4.89 -3.93 2.71
C THR A 304 4.11 -4.13 1.40
N THR A 305 4.26 -5.28 0.75
CA THR A 305 3.43 -5.68 -0.40
C THR A 305 2.16 -6.39 0.05
N LEU A 306 2.27 -7.35 0.97
CA LEU A 306 1.12 -8.13 1.45
C LEU A 306 0.04 -7.24 2.09
N ILE A 307 0.43 -6.28 2.93
CA ILE A 307 -0.50 -5.38 3.61
C ILE A 307 -1.29 -4.47 2.63
N ARG A 308 -0.87 -4.39 1.36
CA ARG A 308 -1.55 -3.62 0.30
C ARG A 308 -2.30 -4.50 -0.69
N PHE A 309 -2.17 -5.82 -0.57
CA PHE A 309 -2.58 -6.75 -1.61
C PHE A 309 -4.08 -6.71 -1.86
N ASP A 310 -4.89 -6.96 -0.83
CA ASP A 310 -6.35 -6.94 -0.97
C ASP A 310 -6.92 -5.51 -0.98
N LEU A 311 -6.24 -4.55 -0.35
CA LEU A 311 -6.61 -3.13 -0.37
C LEU A 311 -6.53 -2.50 -1.76
N VAL A 312 -5.54 -2.91 -2.57
CA VAL A 312 -5.18 -2.21 -3.81
C VAL A 312 -4.89 -3.19 -4.94
N TYR A 313 -3.91 -4.07 -4.79
CA TYR A 313 -3.34 -4.80 -5.92
C TYR A 313 -4.32 -5.81 -6.54
N ASN A 314 -5.12 -6.47 -5.70
CA ASN A 314 -6.13 -7.41 -6.14
C ASN A 314 -7.08 -6.73 -7.15
N VAL A 315 -7.60 -5.55 -6.82
CA VAL A 315 -8.58 -4.85 -7.64
C VAL A 315 -7.92 -3.98 -8.72
N LEU A 316 -7.08 -3.01 -8.34
CA LEU A 316 -6.54 -2.01 -9.27
C LEU A 316 -5.54 -2.62 -10.25
N PHE A 317 -4.65 -3.49 -9.75
CA PHE A 317 -3.62 -4.13 -10.57
C PHE A 317 -4.04 -5.49 -11.14
N LYS A 318 -5.31 -5.88 -10.91
CA LYS A 318 -5.90 -7.13 -11.38
C LYS A 318 -5.17 -8.37 -10.85
N CYS A 319 -4.54 -8.31 -9.67
CA CYS A 319 -3.96 -9.49 -9.05
C CYS A 319 -5.06 -10.38 -8.42
N THR A 320 -6.01 -10.87 -9.22
CA THR A 320 -7.32 -11.38 -8.76
C THR A 320 -7.43 -12.90 -8.63
N LYS A 321 -6.40 -13.70 -8.95
CA LYS A 321 -6.51 -15.17 -8.91
C LYS A 321 -6.95 -15.67 -7.52
N LYS A 322 -6.46 -15.02 -6.46
CA LYS A 322 -6.76 -15.32 -5.06
C LYS A 322 -6.46 -14.09 -4.20
N LYS A 323 -7.29 -13.81 -3.20
CA LYS A 323 -7.06 -12.78 -2.18
C LYS A 323 -5.99 -13.23 -1.18
N LEU A 324 -5.36 -12.29 -0.50
CA LEU A 324 -4.40 -12.61 0.57
C LEU A 324 -5.08 -13.38 1.71
N LEU A 325 -6.30 -13.00 2.11
CA LEU A 325 -7.08 -13.69 3.15
C LEU A 325 -7.25 -15.19 2.88
N GLU A 326 -7.29 -15.60 1.61
CA GLU A 326 -7.48 -16.99 1.22
C GLU A 326 -6.18 -17.83 1.35
N TYR A 327 -5.04 -17.20 1.66
CA TYR A 327 -3.76 -17.84 1.99
C TYR A 327 -3.56 -17.86 3.51
N PRO A 328 -3.89 -18.96 4.22
CA PRO A 328 -3.91 -18.95 5.68
C PRO A 328 -2.56 -18.60 6.31
N SER A 329 -1.46 -19.09 5.75
CA SER A 329 -0.13 -18.85 6.30
C SER A 329 0.36 -17.43 6.01
N LEU A 330 0.20 -16.94 4.77
CA LEU A 330 0.53 -15.55 4.40
C LEU A 330 -0.33 -14.51 5.11
N HIS A 331 -1.64 -14.76 5.25
CA HIS A 331 -2.54 -13.87 5.97
C HIS A 331 -2.19 -13.86 7.47
N GLY A 332 -1.99 -15.03 8.07
CA GLY A 332 -1.50 -15.13 9.44
C GLY A 332 -0.16 -14.41 9.64
N TYR A 333 0.78 -14.58 8.70
CA TYR A 333 2.11 -13.96 8.72
C TYR A 333 2.02 -12.43 8.64
N THR A 334 1.13 -11.93 7.80
CA THR A 334 0.87 -10.49 7.68
C THR A 334 0.31 -9.93 8.99
N ARG A 335 -0.63 -10.64 9.64
CA ARG A 335 -1.17 -10.24 10.95
C ARG A 335 -0.13 -10.31 12.06
N ASP A 336 0.75 -11.32 12.09
CA ASP A 336 1.86 -11.44 13.04
C ASP A 336 2.77 -10.21 12.99
N ILE A 337 3.21 -9.81 11.80
CA ILE A 337 4.04 -8.60 11.65
C ILE A 337 3.25 -7.33 11.98
N TYR A 338 1.99 -7.23 11.54
CA TYR A 338 1.14 -6.07 11.79
C TYR A 338 0.92 -5.79 13.29
N GLN A 339 0.85 -6.85 14.10
CA GLN A 339 0.61 -6.76 15.54
C GLN A 339 1.87 -6.47 16.36
N ILE A 340 3.06 -6.45 15.74
CA ILE A 340 4.29 -6.00 16.42
C ILE A 340 4.09 -4.54 16.86
N PRO A 341 4.46 -4.15 18.09
CA PRO A 341 4.31 -2.78 18.56
C PRO A 341 4.85 -1.75 17.57
N LYS A 342 4.10 -0.65 17.38
CA LYS A 342 4.36 0.45 16.43
C LYS A 342 4.23 0.13 14.94
N VAL A 343 4.04 -1.13 14.51
CA VAL A 343 3.88 -1.47 13.09
C VAL A 343 2.53 -1.00 12.52
N ALA A 344 1.44 -1.19 13.27
CA ALA A 344 0.12 -0.72 12.84
C ALA A 344 0.09 0.79 12.53
N GLU A 345 0.85 1.60 13.27
CA GLU A 345 0.95 3.05 13.10
C GLU A 345 1.60 3.47 11.77
N THR A 346 2.40 2.59 11.15
CA THR A 346 3.00 2.88 9.83
C THR A 346 2.04 2.57 8.68
N CYS A 347 0.92 1.90 8.96
CA CYS A 347 -0.08 1.42 8.00
C CYS A 347 -1.27 2.39 7.83
N ASN A 348 -1.05 3.56 7.22
CA ASN A 348 -2.15 4.47 6.89
C ASN A 348 -2.92 3.99 5.64
N PHE A 349 -3.97 3.20 5.85
CA PHE A 349 -4.73 2.56 4.77
C PHE A 349 -5.50 3.54 3.89
N GLU A 350 -6.03 4.63 4.45
CA GLU A 350 -6.68 5.67 3.66
C GLU A 350 -5.69 6.32 2.69
N ALA A 351 -4.52 6.75 3.19
CA ALA A 351 -3.48 7.31 2.34
C ALA A 351 -3.00 6.30 1.29
N ILE A 352 -2.86 5.03 1.66
CA ILE A 352 -2.54 3.95 0.71
C ILE A 352 -3.59 3.87 -0.39
N MET A 353 -4.87 3.73 -0.06
CA MET A 353 -5.91 3.59 -1.08
C MET A 353 -6.02 4.86 -1.94
N ASP A 354 -6.03 6.06 -1.36
CA ASP A 354 -6.08 7.30 -2.12
C ASP A 354 -4.87 7.46 -3.04
N GLY A 355 -3.68 7.16 -2.55
CA GLY A 355 -2.44 7.26 -3.31
C GLY A 355 -2.28 6.22 -4.43
N TYR A 356 -3.21 5.29 -4.59
CA TYR A 356 -3.29 4.40 -5.76
C TYR A 356 -4.53 4.68 -6.62
N TYR A 357 -5.71 4.74 -6.00
CA TYR A 357 -6.97 4.89 -6.74
C TYR A 357 -7.21 6.29 -7.31
N ARG A 358 -6.61 7.35 -6.73
CA ARG A 358 -6.84 8.73 -7.18
C ARG A 358 -5.70 9.34 -7.99
N THR A 359 -4.50 8.74 -7.93
CA THR A 359 -3.27 9.38 -8.43
C THR A 359 -2.61 8.60 -9.56
N LEU A 360 -2.88 7.29 -9.68
CA LEU A 360 -2.36 6.47 -10.77
C LEU A 360 -3.22 6.59 -12.03
N PHE A 361 -3.41 7.81 -12.52
CA PHE A 361 -3.97 8.03 -13.84
C PHE A 361 -2.96 7.57 -14.92
N PRO A 362 -3.36 6.77 -15.93
CA PRO A 362 -4.74 6.47 -16.36
C PRO A 362 -5.28 5.10 -15.93
N LEU A 363 -4.73 4.44 -14.89
CA LEU A 363 -5.21 3.12 -14.44
C LEU A 363 -6.64 3.15 -13.87
N ASN A 364 -6.99 4.21 -13.15
CA ASN A 364 -8.34 4.43 -12.65
C ASN A 364 -8.88 5.81 -13.04
N PRO A 365 -9.38 5.98 -14.28
CA PRO A 365 -9.83 7.28 -14.78
C PRO A 365 -10.94 7.93 -13.96
N SER A 366 -11.72 7.13 -13.24
CA SER A 366 -12.86 7.60 -12.45
C SER A 366 -12.44 8.25 -11.13
N ASN A 367 -11.20 8.02 -10.66
CA ASN A 367 -10.73 8.33 -9.31
C ASN A 367 -11.61 7.76 -8.17
N ILE A 368 -12.51 6.82 -8.49
CA ILE A 368 -13.36 6.16 -7.49
C ILE A 368 -12.49 5.19 -6.71
N ARG A 369 -12.43 5.40 -5.40
CA ARG A 369 -11.84 4.48 -4.43
C ARG A 369 -12.92 3.48 -4.00
N PRO A 370 -12.67 2.16 -4.09
CA PRO A 370 -13.61 1.18 -3.54
C PRO A 370 -13.68 1.30 -2.01
N VAL A 371 -14.74 0.76 -1.43
CA VAL A 371 -14.81 0.58 0.03
C VAL A 371 -13.71 -0.39 0.45
N MET A 372 -13.11 -0.15 1.63
CA MET A 372 -12.10 -1.05 2.21
C MET A 372 -12.72 -2.44 2.41
N PRO A 373 -12.04 -3.52 1.98
CA PRO A 373 -12.45 -4.88 2.34
C PRO A 373 -12.46 -5.06 3.86
N SER A 374 -13.53 -5.67 4.40
CA SER A 374 -13.72 -5.83 5.86
C SER A 374 -12.60 -6.64 6.53
N ASP A 375 -11.93 -7.53 5.78
CA ASP A 375 -10.79 -8.31 6.24
C ASP A 375 -9.48 -7.50 6.34
N CYS A 376 -9.43 -6.30 5.77
CA CYS A 376 -8.31 -5.38 5.89
C CYS A 376 -8.49 -4.35 7.02
N GLU A 377 -9.64 -4.33 7.71
CA GLU A 377 -9.88 -3.43 8.84
C GLU A 377 -8.89 -3.70 9.98
N HIS A 378 -8.53 -2.65 10.72
CA HIS A 378 -7.54 -2.75 11.80
C HIS A 378 -7.97 -3.77 12.86
N GLU A 379 -9.27 -3.87 13.15
CA GLU A 379 -9.87 -4.85 14.05
C GLU A 379 -9.65 -6.29 13.56
N HIS A 380 -9.79 -6.54 12.26
CA HIS A 380 -9.56 -7.87 11.68
C HIS A 380 -8.07 -8.24 11.69
N LEU A 381 -7.21 -7.31 11.34
CA LEU A 381 -5.77 -7.51 11.35
C LEU A 381 -5.19 -7.70 12.76
N SER A 382 -5.92 -7.26 13.79
CA SER A 382 -5.55 -7.42 15.21
C SER A 382 -6.07 -8.73 15.82
N GLN A 383 -6.76 -9.58 15.06
CA GLN A 383 -7.20 -10.89 15.56
C GLN A 383 -6.01 -11.85 15.75
N PRO A 384 -6.07 -12.77 16.74
CA PRO A 384 -5.00 -13.74 16.97
C PRO A 384 -4.60 -14.52 15.70
N HIS A 385 -3.30 -14.65 15.48
CA HIS A 385 -2.74 -15.37 14.32
C HIS A 385 -2.13 -16.73 14.68
N ASN A 386 -1.84 -17.01 15.95
CA ASN A 386 -1.30 -18.29 16.47
C ASN A 386 0.03 -18.73 15.86
N ARG A 387 0.80 -17.80 15.28
CA ARG A 387 2.08 -18.11 14.59
C ARG A 387 3.27 -18.28 15.52
N GLU A 388 3.12 -17.85 16.77
CA GLU A 388 4.04 -18.12 17.87
C GLU A 388 4.25 -19.63 18.04
N SER A 389 3.22 -20.44 17.77
CA SER A 389 3.30 -21.90 17.81
C SER A 389 4.26 -22.50 16.78
N LEU A 390 4.58 -21.78 15.71
CA LEU A 390 5.56 -22.19 14.70
C LEU A 390 6.99 -21.90 15.13
N SER A 391 7.19 -21.06 16.16
CA SER A 391 8.53 -20.72 16.59
C SER A 391 9.23 -21.89 17.28
N SER A 392 10.53 -22.07 17.02
CA SER A 392 11.39 -23.00 17.76
C SER A 392 12.05 -22.35 18.98
N ILE A 393 12.09 -21.02 19.06
CA ILE A 393 12.59 -20.26 20.20
C ILE A 393 11.74 -20.59 21.43
N GLY A 394 12.37 -21.19 22.45
CA GLY A 394 11.72 -21.61 23.69
C GLY A 394 11.26 -23.08 23.75
N LYS A 395 11.36 -23.86 22.65
CA LYS A 395 11.02 -25.30 22.66
C LYS A 395 12.15 -26.23 23.16
N HIS A 396 13.38 -25.74 23.28
CA HIS A 396 14.51 -26.48 23.89
C HIS A 396 15.28 -25.63 24.92
N PRO A 397 14.85 -25.60 26.20
CA PRO A 397 15.58 -24.92 27.27
C PRO A 397 16.88 -25.61 27.74
N GLN A 398 17.27 -26.78 27.18
CA GLN A 398 18.25 -27.69 27.81
C GLN A 398 19.61 -27.86 27.10
N LEU A 399 20.07 -26.93 26.25
CA LEU A 399 21.40 -27.04 25.61
C LEU A 399 22.37 -25.90 25.90
N LEU A 400 22.09 -25.06 26.90
CA LEU A 400 22.98 -23.97 27.33
C LEU A 400 23.52 -24.14 28.77
N ALA A 401 23.58 -25.37 29.27
CA ALA A 401 24.30 -25.70 30.50
C ALA A 401 25.25 -26.87 30.23
N THR A 402 26.45 -26.55 29.76
CA THR A 402 27.65 -27.39 29.89
C THR A 402 28.77 -26.55 30.44
#